data_AF-A0A1J5Q0H5-F1
#
_entry.id   AF-A0A1J5Q0H5-F1
#
_cell.length_a   1.000
_cell.length_b   1.000
_cell.length_c   1.000
_cell.angle_alpha   90.00
_cell.angle_beta   90.00
_cell.angle_gamma   90.00
#
_symmetry.space_group_name_H-M   'P 1'
#
loop_
_entity.id
_entity.type
_entity.pdbx_description
1 polymer ?
#
loop_
_entity_poly.entity_id
_entity_poly.type
_entity_poly.pdbx_seq_one_letter_code
_entity_poly.pdbx_strand_id
1 'polypeptide(L)'
;MRSTQRHADALGRYAVAPGIPALRQAISRRALHLGCNLDHHRVVATNGCMESIALCLRAVTQPGDVVAIESPTYFGFLRVLQALGLRVVEIPMLPRAGLSIEALELALDTQPVKAVLAVPTLSNPLGSIMPTASKKRLAELLERRKVPLIEDVICNDLAPTEDGRRAVKSFDRSGNVMICGSFGKTLTPGLRGIGWVEGGRWTPEREQALRTVGRIACLMAGPPANAAQAAQG
;
A
#
# COMPACT_ATOMS: atom_id res chain seq x y z
N MET A 1 13.20 -0.69 30.74
CA MET A 1 12.67 0.62 30.34
C MET A 1 13.78 1.68 30.26
N ARG A 2 14.70 1.59 29.29
CA ARG A 2 15.80 2.57 29.10
C ARG A 2 15.81 3.26 27.72
N SER A 3 15.07 2.75 26.73
CA SER A 3 14.97 3.35 25.38
C SER A 3 13.94 4.48 25.30
N THR A 4 12.92 4.47 26.16
CA THR A 4 11.87 5.49 26.24
C THR A 4 12.38 6.85 26.74
N GLN A 5 13.39 6.87 27.60
CA GLN A 5 14.01 8.13 28.06
C GLN A 5 14.98 8.73 27.05
N ARG A 6 15.56 7.94 26.14
CA ARG A 6 16.52 8.44 25.14
C ARG A 6 15.88 9.13 23.94
N HIS A 7 14.56 8.98 23.75
CA HIS A 7 13.82 9.59 22.64
C HIS A 7 12.48 10.20 23.09
N ALA A 8 12.44 10.80 24.28
CA ALA A 8 11.24 11.52 24.76
C ALA A 8 10.77 12.58 23.74
N ASP A 9 11.72 13.24 23.07
CA ASP A 9 11.47 14.25 22.04
C ASP A 9 10.83 13.71 20.75
N ALA A 10 10.84 12.39 20.53
CA ALA A 10 10.25 11.76 19.35
C ALA A 10 8.78 11.38 19.55
N LEU A 11 8.31 11.34 20.80
CA LEU A 11 6.94 10.95 21.15
C LEU A 11 5.93 12.11 21.03
N GLY A 12 6.43 13.36 21.02
CA GLY A 12 5.61 14.58 20.91
C GLY A 12 5.63 15.26 19.53
N ARG A 13 6.43 14.77 18.58
CA ARG A 13 6.49 15.34 17.23
C ARG A 13 5.61 14.49 16.32
N TYR A 14 4.49 15.05 15.86
CA TYR A 14 3.76 14.50 14.71
C TYR A 14 4.78 14.17 13.62
N ALA A 15 4.94 12.89 13.28
CA ALA A 15 5.91 12.47 12.29
C ALA A 15 5.43 12.97 10.92
N VAL A 16 5.93 14.13 10.52
CA VAL A 16 5.68 14.73 9.20
C VAL A 16 6.28 13.80 8.13
N ALA A 17 5.57 13.64 7.02
CA ALA A 17 6.08 12.94 5.85
C ALA A 17 7.50 13.42 5.50
N PRO A 18 8.46 12.54 5.19
CA PRO A 18 8.28 11.11 4.89
C PRO A 18 8.34 10.16 6.11
N GLY A 19 8.37 10.69 7.34
CA GLY A 19 8.57 9.92 8.57
C GLY A 19 10.03 9.87 9.04
N ILE A 20 10.24 9.41 10.27
CA ILE A 20 11.58 9.43 10.90
C ILE A 20 12.60 8.57 10.12
N PRO A 21 13.83 9.03 9.90
CA PRO A 21 14.84 8.29 9.11
C PRO A 21 15.08 6.85 9.61
N ALA A 22 15.12 6.65 10.93
CA ALA A 22 15.33 5.34 11.53
C ALA A 22 14.23 4.33 11.14
N LEU A 23 12.98 4.79 11.03
CA LEU A 23 11.86 3.94 10.59
C LEU A 23 12.00 3.54 9.12
N ARG A 24 12.34 4.50 8.25
CA ARG A 24 12.53 4.24 6.82
C ARG A 24 13.67 3.27 6.56
N GLN A 25 14.78 3.39 7.29
CA GLN A 25 15.88 2.44 7.24
C GLN A 25 15.47 1.05 7.74
N ALA A 26 14.67 0.96 8.81
CA ALA A 26 14.15 -0.31 9.30
C ALA A 26 13.20 -0.97 8.29
N ILE A 27 12.36 -0.19 7.61
CA ILE A 27 11.48 -0.66 6.52
C ILE A 27 12.31 -1.24 5.38
N SER A 28 13.31 -0.48 4.89
CA SER A 28 14.21 -0.93 3.83
C SER A 28 14.92 -2.25 4.18
N ARG A 29 15.46 -2.37 5.40
CA ARG A 29 16.05 -3.63 5.89
C ARG A 29 15.04 -4.77 5.95
N ARG A 30 13.82 -4.51 6.42
CA ARG A 30 12.75 -5.52 6.47
C ARG A 30 12.34 -5.99 5.09
N ALA A 31 12.30 -5.09 4.10
CA ALA A 31 11.90 -5.40 2.74
C ALA A 31 12.82 -6.42 2.06
N LEU A 32 14.04 -6.64 2.56
CA LEU A 32 14.92 -7.73 2.13
C LEU A 32 14.25 -9.11 2.30
N HIS A 33 13.44 -9.31 3.34
CA HIS A 33 12.67 -10.56 3.52
C HIS A 33 11.57 -10.74 2.45
N LEU A 34 11.14 -9.66 1.80
CA LEU A 34 10.22 -9.68 0.66
C LEU A 34 10.97 -9.86 -0.67
N GLY A 35 12.30 -10.04 -0.64
CA GLY A 35 13.18 -10.03 -1.80
C GLY A 35 13.39 -8.65 -2.42
N CYS A 36 13.02 -7.58 -1.72
CA CYS A 36 13.05 -6.22 -2.25
C CYS A 36 14.22 -5.41 -1.67
N ASN A 37 15.06 -4.85 -2.53
CA ASN A 37 16.06 -3.86 -2.13
C ASN A 37 15.47 -2.45 -2.31
N LEU A 38 14.85 -1.92 -1.25
CA LEU A 38 14.20 -0.60 -1.29
C LEU A 38 15.16 0.50 -0.85
N ASP A 39 15.23 1.60 -1.61
CA ASP A 39 15.92 2.80 -1.16
C ASP A 39 15.09 3.50 -0.07
N HIS A 40 15.63 3.53 1.15
CA HIS A 40 15.02 4.18 2.31
C HIS A 40 14.72 5.69 2.11
N HIS A 41 15.39 6.37 1.16
CA HIS A 41 15.05 7.75 0.82
C HIS A 41 13.70 7.87 0.10
N ARG A 42 13.26 6.82 -0.60
CA ARG A 42 12.00 6.75 -1.35
C ARG A 42 10.84 6.17 -0.55
N VAL A 43 11.13 5.61 0.62
CA VAL A 43 10.11 5.10 1.53
C VAL A 43 9.40 6.25 2.21
N VAL A 44 8.07 6.21 2.21
CA VAL A 44 7.21 7.15 2.93
C VAL A 44 6.39 6.39 3.97
N ALA A 45 6.45 6.85 5.22
CA ALA A 45 5.58 6.36 6.29
C ALA A 45 4.17 6.94 6.15
N THR A 46 3.16 6.11 6.41
CA THR A 46 1.74 6.48 6.33
C THR A 46 0.99 6.00 7.58
N ASN A 47 -0.26 6.43 7.76
CA ASN A 47 -1.15 5.93 8.81
C ASN A 47 -1.90 4.68 8.34
N GLY A 48 -1.14 3.61 8.11
CA GLY A 48 -1.64 2.30 7.68
C GLY A 48 -1.60 2.10 6.17
N CYS A 49 -1.82 0.85 5.75
CA CYS A 49 -1.68 0.45 4.34
C CYS A 49 -2.75 1.07 3.43
N MET A 50 -3.97 1.29 3.94
CA MET A 50 -5.03 1.90 3.14
C MET A 50 -4.70 3.34 2.72
N GLU A 51 -4.01 4.11 3.58
CA GLU A 51 -3.50 5.43 3.20
C GLU A 51 -2.41 5.31 2.12
N SER A 52 -1.49 4.34 2.26
CA SER A 52 -0.48 4.04 1.24
C SER A 52 -1.12 3.73 -0.12
N ILE A 53 -2.14 2.87 -0.15
CA ILE A 53 -2.86 2.51 -1.37
C ILE A 53 -3.59 3.72 -1.96
N ALA A 54 -4.27 4.53 -1.12
CA ALA A 54 -4.92 5.75 -1.56
C ALA A 54 -3.93 6.74 -2.19
N LEU A 55 -2.75 6.88 -1.60
CA LEU A 55 -1.67 7.71 -2.12
C LEU A 55 -1.19 7.21 -3.49
N CYS A 56 -0.96 5.90 -3.64
CA CYS A 56 -0.58 5.28 -4.91
C CYS A 56 -1.65 5.49 -5.99
N LEU A 57 -2.92 5.24 -5.67
CA LEU A 57 -4.03 5.45 -6.61
C LEU A 57 -4.09 6.91 -7.06
N ARG A 58 -4.04 7.87 -6.13
CA ARG A 58 -4.03 9.30 -6.46
C ARG A 58 -2.79 9.73 -7.26
N ALA A 59 -1.67 9.02 -7.12
CA ALA A 59 -0.47 9.32 -7.89
C ALA A 59 -0.65 9.00 -9.38
N VAL A 60 -1.35 7.89 -9.70
CA VAL A 60 -1.40 7.36 -11.07
C VAL A 60 -2.77 7.42 -11.76
N THR A 61 -3.81 7.85 -11.05
CA THR A 61 -5.20 7.90 -11.57
C THR A 61 -5.88 9.25 -11.36
N GLN A 62 -6.96 9.47 -12.11
CA GLN A 62 -7.92 10.56 -11.99
C GLN A 62 -9.35 10.00 -11.87
N PRO A 63 -10.31 10.75 -11.31
CA PRO A 63 -11.71 10.31 -11.28
C PRO A 63 -12.21 9.93 -12.68
N GLY A 64 -12.87 8.78 -12.78
CA GLY A 64 -13.32 8.18 -14.05
C GLY A 64 -12.36 7.13 -14.65
N ASP A 65 -11.09 7.09 -14.21
CA ASP A 65 -10.13 6.08 -14.67
C ASP A 65 -10.52 4.66 -14.20
N VAL A 66 -10.11 3.66 -14.98
CA VAL A 66 -10.37 2.23 -14.69
C VAL A 66 -9.18 1.62 -13.96
N VAL A 67 -9.46 0.95 -12.84
CA VAL A 67 -8.48 0.17 -12.06
C VAL A 67 -8.86 -1.30 -12.10
N ALA A 68 -7.90 -2.16 -12.43
CA ALA A 68 -8.07 -3.60 -12.34
C ALA A 68 -7.80 -4.09 -10.92
N ILE A 69 -8.71 -4.89 -10.38
CA ILE A 69 -8.60 -5.49 -9.06
C ILE A 69 -8.92 -6.97 -9.09
N GLU A 70 -8.45 -7.70 -8.09
CA GLU A 70 -8.82 -9.09 -7.85
C GLU A 70 -10.32 -9.23 -7.52
N SER A 71 -10.94 -10.33 -7.94
CA SER A 71 -12.28 -10.72 -7.50
C SER A 71 -12.31 -12.20 -7.11
N PRO A 72 -12.69 -12.55 -5.86
CA PRO A 72 -13.04 -11.65 -4.75
C PRO A 72 -11.83 -10.88 -4.17
N THR A 73 -12.07 -9.74 -3.52
CA THR A 73 -11.03 -8.94 -2.85
C THR A 73 -11.50 -8.33 -1.52
N TYR A 74 -10.59 -7.65 -0.82
CA TYR A 74 -10.87 -6.94 0.41
C TYR A 74 -11.77 -5.72 0.17
N PHE A 75 -12.90 -5.65 0.88
CA PHE A 75 -13.90 -4.58 0.73
C PHE A 75 -13.33 -3.17 0.92
N GLY A 76 -12.24 -3.01 1.68
CA GLY A 76 -11.58 -1.72 1.88
C GLY A 76 -11.07 -1.12 0.57
N PHE A 77 -10.65 -1.94 -0.39
CA PHE A 77 -10.22 -1.47 -1.71
C PHE A 77 -11.38 -0.88 -2.50
N LEU A 78 -12.55 -1.53 -2.48
CA LEU A 78 -13.75 -1.01 -3.13
C LEU A 78 -14.14 0.36 -2.57
N ARG A 79 -14.03 0.55 -1.26
CA ARG A 79 -14.35 1.85 -0.62
C ARG A 79 -13.41 2.97 -1.04
N VAL A 80 -12.10 2.72 -1.12
CA VAL A 80 -11.14 3.76 -1.56
C VAL A 80 -11.30 4.06 -3.04
N LEU A 81 -11.54 3.04 -3.88
CA LEU A 81 -11.80 3.23 -5.32
C LEU A 81 -13.05 4.09 -5.54
N GLN A 82 -14.14 3.77 -4.82
CA GLN A 82 -15.37 4.56 -4.85
C GLN A 82 -15.15 6.01 -4.38
N ALA A 83 -14.43 6.20 -3.28
CA ALA A 83 -14.13 7.54 -2.73
C ALA A 83 -13.28 8.40 -3.68
N LEU A 84 -12.46 7.78 -4.51
CA LEU A 84 -11.66 8.45 -5.54
C LEU A 84 -12.40 8.61 -6.88
N GLY A 85 -13.65 8.14 -6.98
CA GLY A 85 -14.43 8.20 -8.21
C GLY A 85 -13.89 7.30 -9.33
N LEU A 86 -13.23 6.20 -8.97
CA LEU A 86 -12.59 5.28 -9.92
C LEU A 86 -13.55 4.17 -10.35
N ARG A 87 -13.44 3.76 -11.61
CA ARG A 87 -14.14 2.60 -12.15
C ARG A 87 -13.32 1.34 -11.93
N VAL A 88 -14.01 0.22 -11.76
CA VAL A 88 -13.37 -1.06 -11.45
C VAL A 88 -13.56 -2.03 -12.61
N VAL A 89 -12.47 -2.72 -12.97
CA VAL A 89 -12.57 -3.99 -13.70
C VAL A 89 -12.13 -5.12 -12.78
N GLU A 90 -12.95 -6.16 -12.72
CA GLU A 90 -12.70 -7.31 -11.86
C GLU A 90 -11.94 -8.39 -12.63
N ILE A 91 -10.83 -8.85 -12.04
CA ILE A 91 -10.01 -9.93 -12.57
C ILE A 91 -10.24 -11.17 -11.69
N PRO A 92 -10.67 -12.30 -12.27
CA PRO A 92 -10.97 -13.50 -11.50
C PRO A 92 -9.71 -14.05 -10.81
N MET A 93 -9.91 -14.48 -9.56
CA MET A 93 -8.93 -15.19 -8.77
C MET A 93 -9.03 -16.70 -8.95
N LEU A 94 -7.88 -17.35 -9.09
CA LEU A 94 -7.75 -18.79 -9.13
C LEU A 94 -7.38 -19.32 -7.72
N PRO A 95 -8.13 -20.28 -7.13
CA PRO A 95 -7.96 -20.72 -5.73
C PRO A 95 -6.53 -21.13 -5.30
N ARG A 96 -5.66 -21.50 -6.24
CA ARG A 96 -4.26 -21.91 -5.96
C ARG A 96 -3.20 -21.07 -6.68
N ALA A 97 -3.60 -20.22 -7.62
CA ALA A 97 -2.66 -19.46 -8.45
C ALA A 97 -2.74 -17.94 -8.22
N GLY A 98 -3.75 -17.46 -7.48
CA GLY A 98 -3.97 -16.03 -7.28
C GLY A 98 -4.65 -15.39 -8.49
N LEU A 99 -4.36 -14.12 -8.74
CA LEU A 99 -4.93 -13.36 -9.87
C LEU A 99 -4.65 -14.05 -11.21
N SER A 100 -5.68 -14.23 -12.04
CA SER A 100 -5.52 -14.77 -13.39
C SER A 100 -4.81 -13.75 -14.29
N ILE A 101 -3.60 -14.11 -14.73
CA ILE A 101 -2.80 -13.26 -15.62
C ILE A 101 -3.43 -13.20 -17.01
N GLU A 102 -4.01 -14.30 -17.48
CA GLU A 102 -4.69 -14.37 -18.77
C GLU A 102 -5.93 -13.46 -18.81
N ALA A 103 -6.72 -13.45 -17.74
CA ALA A 103 -7.86 -12.53 -17.64
C ALA A 103 -7.42 -11.07 -17.49
N LEU A 104 -6.31 -10.82 -16.81
CA LEU A 104 -5.71 -9.49 -16.73
C LEU A 104 -5.21 -9.02 -18.11
N GLU A 105 -4.52 -9.88 -18.87
CA GLU A 105 -4.09 -9.59 -20.24
C GLU A 105 -5.29 -9.19 -21.12
N LEU A 106 -6.37 -9.98 -21.07
CA LEU A 106 -7.60 -9.66 -21.80
C LEU A 106 -8.22 -8.32 -21.36
N ALA A 107 -8.25 -8.02 -20.06
CA ALA A 107 -8.76 -6.76 -19.55
C ALA A 107 -7.92 -5.57 -20.00
N LEU A 108 -6.59 -5.71 -20.01
CA LEU A 108 -5.66 -4.69 -20.52
C LEU A 108 -5.84 -4.42 -22.01
N ASP A 109 -6.25 -5.42 -22.79
CA ASP A 109 -6.46 -5.30 -24.23
C ASP A 109 -7.85 -4.74 -24.59
N THR A 110 -8.84 -4.93 -23.73
CA THR A 110 -10.25 -4.55 -23.99
C THR A 110 -10.70 -3.29 -23.28
N GLN A 111 -9.99 -2.86 -22.23
CA GLN A 111 -10.39 -1.73 -21.39
C GLN A 111 -9.22 -0.79 -21.13
N PRO A 112 -9.47 0.52 -20.91
CA PRO A 112 -8.43 1.50 -20.64
C PRO A 112 -7.97 1.42 -19.17
N VAL A 113 -7.42 0.28 -18.78
CA VAL A 113 -6.94 0.04 -17.41
C VAL A 113 -5.73 0.94 -17.13
N LYS A 114 -5.90 1.83 -16.15
CA LYS A 114 -4.90 2.81 -15.75
C LYS A 114 -3.93 2.31 -14.69
N ALA A 115 -4.39 1.41 -13.83
CA ALA A 115 -3.57 0.80 -12.77
C ALA A 115 -4.12 -0.58 -12.40
N VAL A 116 -3.27 -1.41 -11.79
CA VAL A 116 -3.66 -2.69 -11.19
C VAL A 116 -3.42 -2.62 -9.69
N LEU A 117 -4.40 -3.02 -8.88
CA LEU A 117 -4.27 -3.22 -7.44
C LEU A 117 -4.45 -4.71 -7.11
N ALA A 118 -3.43 -5.33 -6.53
CA ALA A 118 -3.42 -6.77 -6.27
C ALA A 118 -2.81 -7.11 -4.90
N VAL A 119 -3.18 -8.29 -4.39
CA VAL A 119 -2.63 -8.89 -3.17
C VAL A 119 -2.04 -10.26 -3.51
N PRO A 120 -0.84 -10.33 -4.09
CA PRO A 120 -0.31 -11.58 -4.66
C PRO A 120 0.02 -12.67 -3.64
N THR A 121 0.09 -12.33 -2.35
CA THR A 121 0.46 -13.28 -1.28
C THR A 121 -0.55 -13.21 -0.15
N LEU A 122 -1.17 -14.36 0.16
CA LEU A 122 -2.22 -14.47 1.16
C LEU A 122 -3.36 -13.48 0.90
N SER A 123 -3.85 -13.50 -0.35
CA SER A 123 -4.96 -12.65 -0.80
C SER A 123 -6.17 -12.79 0.11
N ASN A 124 -6.84 -11.70 0.43
CA ASN A 124 -8.07 -11.71 1.22
C ASN A 124 -9.27 -11.65 0.26
N PRO A 125 -10.20 -12.63 0.25
CA PRO A 125 -10.48 -13.63 1.30
C PRO A 125 -9.93 -15.05 1.08
N LEU A 126 -9.35 -15.35 -0.09
CA LEU A 126 -9.07 -16.74 -0.48
C LEU A 126 -7.81 -17.36 0.18
N GLY A 127 -6.93 -16.55 0.76
CA GLY A 127 -5.66 -16.97 1.31
C GLY A 127 -4.66 -17.49 0.28
N SER A 128 -4.89 -17.24 -1.02
CA SER A 128 -4.05 -17.77 -2.09
C SER A 128 -2.69 -17.08 -2.13
N ILE A 129 -1.65 -17.84 -2.53
CA ILE A 129 -0.30 -17.34 -2.74
C ILE A 129 0.04 -17.58 -4.21
N MET A 130 0.29 -16.50 -4.93
CA MET A 130 0.70 -16.57 -6.32
C MET A 130 2.09 -17.22 -6.44
N PRO A 131 2.28 -18.23 -7.31
CA PRO A 131 3.58 -18.83 -7.55
C PRO A 131 4.61 -17.79 -8.01
N THR A 132 5.87 -18.00 -7.68
CA THR A 132 6.98 -17.10 -8.04
C THR A 132 7.06 -16.83 -9.55
N ALA A 133 6.85 -17.87 -10.37
CA ALA A 133 6.82 -17.72 -11.82
C ALA A 133 5.69 -16.79 -12.31
N SER A 134 4.51 -16.89 -11.69
CA SER A 134 3.37 -16.02 -11.98
C SER A 134 3.62 -14.58 -11.51
N LYS A 135 4.23 -14.38 -10.33
CA LYS A 135 4.64 -13.04 -9.85
C LYS A 135 5.61 -12.36 -10.82
N LYS A 136 6.60 -13.11 -11.33
CA LYS A 136 7.53 -12.61 -12.34
C LYS A 136 6.82 -12.27 -13.64
N ARG A 137 5.95 -13.15 -14.14
CA ARG A 137 5.16 -12.91 -15.37
C ARG A 137 4.26 -11.67 -15.23
N LEU A 138 3.66 -11.46 -14.06
CA LEU A 138 2.85 -10.28 -13.75
C LEU A 138 3.68 -8.99 -13.80
N ALA A 139 4.86 -8.97 -13.17
CA ALA A 139 5.77 -7.83 -13.25
C ALA A 139 6.15 -7.49 -14.69
N GLU A 140 6.55 -8.51 -15.47
CA GLU A 140 6.95 -8.34 -16.87
C GLU A 140 5.79 -7.88 -17.77
N LEU A 141 4.58 -8.41 -17.56
CA LEU A 141 3.39 -7.99 -18.30
C LEU A 141 3.10 -6.50 -18.10
N LEU A 142 3.04 -6.06 -16.84
CA LEU A 142 2.67 -4.70 -16.49
C LEU A 142 3.77 -3.69 -16.86
N GLU A 143 5.04 -4.10 -16.78
CA GLU A 143 6.17 -3.33 -17.31
C GLU A 143 6.04 -3.10 -18.81
N ARG A 144 5.79 -4.16 -19.61
CA ARG A 144 5.63 -4.04 -21.08
C ARG A 144 4.45 -3.14 -21.46
N ARG A 145 3.34 -3.25 -20.73
CA ARG A 145 2.14 -2.45 -20.94
C ARG A 145 2.23 -1.04 -20.33
N LYS A 146 3.30 -0.74 -19.57
CA LYS A 146 3.50 0.51 -18.82
C LYS A 146 2.35 0.84 -17.86
N VAL A 147 1.67 -0.18 -17.35
CA VAL A 147 0.58 -0.03 -16.39
C VAL A 147 1.15 -0.24 -14.98
N PRO A 148 1.00 0.72 -14.05
CA PRO A 148 1.49 0.59 -12.69
C PRO A 148 0.80 -0.53 -11.92
N LEU A 149 1.57 -1.25 -11.11
CA LEU A 149 1.06 -2.20 -10.12
C LEU A 149 1.13 -1.56 -8.74
N ILE A 150 0.03 -1.62 -7.98
CA ILE A 150 -0.04 -1.32 -6.56
C ILE A 150 -0.16 -2.66 -5.84
N GLU A 151 0.91 -3.05 -5.15
CA GLU A 151 1.02 -4.33 -4.45
C GLU A 151 0.79 -4.14 -2.94
N ASP A 152 -0.23 -4.78 -2.38
CA ASP A 152 -0.40 -4.89 -0.93
C ASP A 152 0.41 -6.10 -0.41
N VAL A 153 1.35 -5.83 0.51
CA VAL A 153 2.22 -6.83 1.12
C VAL A 153 2.00 -7.02 2.62
N ILE A 154 0.88 -6.55 3.19
CA ILE A 154 0.59 -6.63 4.62
C ILE A 154 0.73 -8.06 5.16
N CYS A 155 0.29 -9.05 4.39
CA CYS A 155 0.27 -10.45 4.82
C CYS A 155 1.51 -11.24 4.38
N ASN A 156 2.41 -10.70 3.55
CA ASN A 156 3.51 -11.48 2.97
C ASN A 156 4.38 -12.17 4.02
N ASP A 157 4.64 -11.51 5.15
CA ASP A 157 5.44 -12.07 6.23
C ASP A 157 4.87 -13.35 6.84
N LEU A 158 3.55 -13.56 6.71
CA LEU A 158 2.83 -14.74 7.19
C LEU A 158 2.88 -15.91 6.20
N ALA A 159 3.48 -15.71 5.01
CA ALA A 159 3.63 -16.79 4.04
C ALA A 159 4.49 -17.93 4.64
N PRO A 160 4.10 -19.20 4.45
CA PRO A 160 4.76 -20.35 5.06
C PRO A 160 6.15 -20.62 4.47
N THR A 161 6.40 -20.19 3.23
CA THR A 161 7.67 -20.40 2.52
C THR A 161 8.32 -19.06 2.18
N GLU A 162 9.64 -19.04 2.12
CA GLU A 162 10.40 -17.85 1.73
C GLU A 162 10.07 -17.41 0.30
N ASP A 163 9.96 -18.36 -0.64
CA ASP A 163 9.55 -18.09 -2.01
C ASP A 163 8.13 -17.51 -2.10
N GLY A 164 7.21 -18.01 -1.27
CA GLY A 164 5.85 -17.50 -1.18
C GLY A 164 5.79 -16.06 -0.67
N ARG A 165 6.72 -15.65 0.19
CA ARG A 165 6.82 -14.30 0.77
C ARG A 165 7.27 -13.24 -0.24
N ARG A 166 8.02 -13.63 -1.27
CA ARG A 166 8.60 -12.68 -2.25
C ARG A 166 7.52 -11.81 -2.89
N ALA A 167 7.71 -10.50 -2.87
CA ALA A 167 6.80 -9.56 -3.52
C ALA A 167 7.03 -9.54 -5.03
N VAL A 168 6.02 -9.15 -5.80
CA VAL A 168 6.12 -8.86 -7.24
C VAL A 168 7.14 -7.76 -7.48
N LYS A 169 7.22 -6.77 -6.58
CA LYS A 169 8.24 -5.72 -6.55
C LYS A 169 9.69 -6.26 -6.63
N SER A 170 9.96 -7.47 -6.16
CA SER A 170 11.31 -8.08 -6.23
C SER A 170 11.76 -8.41 -7.66
N PHE A 171 10.83 -8.48 -8.61
CA PHE A 171 11.10 -8.74 -10.03
C PHE A 171 11.02 -7.48 -10.91
N ASP A 172 10.64 -6.34 -10.32
CA ASP A 172 10.49 -5.06 -11.01
C ASP A 172 11.85 -4.42 -11.29
N ARG A 173 12.10 -4.06 -12.56
CA ARG A 173 13.35 -3.45 -13.01
C ARG A 173 13.20 -1.98 -13.41
N SER A 174 12.00 -1.55 -13.78
CA SER A 174 11.73 -0.18 -14.23
C SER A 174 11.16 0.72 -13.14
N GLY A 175 10.93 0.21 -11.93
CA GLY A 175 10.26 0.95 -10.87
C GLY A 175 8.76 1.06 -11.12
N ASN A 176 8.17 0.15 -11.91
CA ASN A 176 6.77 0.20 -12.28
C ASN A 176 5.82 -0.27 -11.16
N VAL A 177 6.35 -1.04 -10.20
CA VAL A 177 5.58 -1.60 -9.08
C VAL A 177 5.73 -0.69 -7.86
N MET A 178 4.61 -0.27 -7.30
CA MET A 178 4.50 0.40 -6.00
C MET A 178 4.17 -0.64 -4.94
N ILE A 179 4.89 -0.64 -3.83
CA ILE A 179 4.72 -1.61 -2.74
C ILE A 179 4.17 -0.92 -1.50
N CYS A 180 3.07 -1.43 -0.97
CA CYS A 180 2.34 -0.89 0.19
C CYS A 180 2.32 -1.92 1.32
N GLY A 181 2.79 -1.54 2.50
CA GLY A 181 2.84 -2.42 3.67
C GLY A 181 2.32 -1.77 4.94
N SER A 182 2.11 -2.59 5.97
CA SER A 182 1.83 -2.11 7.33
C SER A 182 2.34 -3.08 8.37
N PHE A 183 2.66 -2.54 9.54
CA PHE A 183 3.04 -3.33 10.72
C PHE A 183 1.83 -3.88 11.50
N GLY A 184 0.61 -3.56 11.02
CA GLY A 184 -0.70 -3.97 11.53
C GLY A 184 -0.87 -5.42 11.99
N LYS A 185 -0.23 -6.35 11.27
CA LYS A 185 -0.45 -7.78 11.46
C LYS A 185 0.78 -8.54 11.98
N THR A 186 1.92 -7.87 12.16
CA THR A 186 3.21 -8.59 12.32
C THR A 186 4.06 -8.15 13.50
N LEU A 187 3.89 -6.95 14.06
CA LEU A 187 4.75 -6.46 15.16
C LEU A 187 4.03 -6.37 16.50
N THR A 188 3.13 -5.40 16.71
CA THR A 188 2.37 -5.24 17.97
C THR A 188 1.08 -4.43 17.75
N PRO A 189 0.04 -4.57 18.60
CA PRO A 189 -1.16 -3.74 18.55
C PRO A 189 -0.91 -2.22 18.56
N GLY A 190 0.16 -1.77 19.23
CA GLY A 190 0.53 -0.35 19.34
C GLY A 190 1.18 0.25 18.08
N LEU A 191 1.65 -0.59 17.14
CA LEU A 191 2.23 -0.14 15.86
C LEU A 191 1.26 -0.35 14.69
N ARG A 192 0.01 -0.76 14.96
CA ARG A 192 -0.95 -1.09 13.91
C ARG A 192 -1.31 0.08 13.00
N GLY A 193 -1.20 1.30 13.53
CA GLY A 193 -1.46 2.51 12.77
C GLY A 193 -0.36 2.88 11.78
N ILE A 194 0.81 2.23 11.80
CA ILE A 194 1.93 2.61 10.92
C ILE A 194 1.92 1.75 9.66
N GLY A 195 1.79 2.43 8.53
CA GLY A 195 1.94 1.92 7.17
C GLY A 195 3.18 2.51 6.50
N TRP A 196 3.50 1.98 5.32
CA TRP A 196 4.57 2.51 4.51
C TRP A 196 4.36 2.18 3.04
N VAL A 197 4.93 3.01 2.18
CA VAL A 197 4.92 2.83 0.73
C VAL A 197 6.29 3.14 0.14
N GLU A 198 6.66 2.40 -0.89
CA GLU A 198 7.70 2.80 -1.86
C GLU A 198 7.03 2.88 -3.23
N GLY A 199 7.01 4.09 -3.80
CA GLY A 199 6.23 4.42 -4.99
C GLY A 199 6.93 4.13 -6.33
N GLY A 200 8.11 3.53 -6.30
CA GLY A 200 8.92 3.27 -7.50
C GLY A 200 9.19 4.56 -8.28
N ARG A 201 9.04 4.50 -9.61
CA ARG A 201 9.21 5.65 -10.51
C ARG A 201 8.08 6.68 -10.42
N TRP A 202 7.00 6.38 -9.70
CA TRP A 202 5.85 7.26 -9.53
C TRP A 202 6.00 8.18 -8.30
N THR A 203 7.04 7.95 -7.51
CA THR A 203 7.46 8.78 -6.36
C THR A 203 7.81 10.24 -6.72
N PRO A 204 8.53 10.56 -7.82
CA PRO A 204 9.07 11.90 -8.06
C PRO A 204 8.04 12.99 -8.44
N GLU A 205 6.91 12.64 -9.06
CA GLU A 205 5.97 13.67 -9.55
C GLU A 205 5.14 14.32 -8.43
N ARG A 206 5.03 13.71 -7.24
CA ARG A 206 4.09 14.16 -6.21
C ARG A 206 4.56 13.98 -4.77
N GLU A 207 5.79 14.40 -4.45
CA GLU A 207 6.12 14.79 -3.06
C GLU A 207 5.04 15.72 -2.47
N GLN A 208 4.36 16.52 -3.30
CA GLN A 208 3.24 17.38 -2.93
C GLN A 208 2.00 16.61 -2.42
N ALA A 209 1.64 15.47 -3.02
CA ALA A 209 0.47 14.69 -2.60
C ALA A 209 0.74 13.94 -1.29
N LEU A 210 1.97 13.44 -1.13
CA LEU A 210 2.46 12.75 0.07
C LEU A 210 2.61 13.70 1.27
N ARG A 211 2.93 14.99 1.04
CA ARG A 211 2.96 16.04 2.08
C ARG A 211 1.57 16.49 2.55
N THR A 212 0.53 16.34 1.74
CA THR A 212 -0.80 16.90 2.04
C THR A 212 -1.60 16.08 3.06
N VAL A 213 -1.28 14.80 3.26
CA VAL A 213 -2.11 13.90 4.11
C VAL A 213 -1.96 14.17 5.61
N GLY A 214 -0.98 14.98 6.03
CA GLY A 214 -0.90 15.51 7.40
C GLY A 214 -2.13 16.35 7.84
N ARG A 215 -3.08 16.65 6.94
CA ARG A 215 -4.31 17.39 7.25
C ARG A 215 -5.58 16.55 7.43
N ILE A 216 -5.59 15.25 7.09
CA ILE A 216 -6.82 14.42 7.16
C ILE A 216 -7.05 13.80 8.55
N ALA A 217 -6.27 14.19 9.57
CA ALA A 217 -6.66 13.96 10.97
C ALA A 217 -7.79 14.91 11.44
N CYS A 218 -8.08 15.99 10.70
CA CYS A 218 -9.03 17.02 11.13
C CYS A 218 -10.50 16.75 10.77
N LEU A 219 -10.81 15.82 9.85
CA LEU A 219 -12.19 15.59 9.37
C LEU A 219 -12.95 14.48 10.11
N MET A 220 -12.29 13.77 11.04
CA MET A 220 -12.94 12.75 11.88
C MET A 220 -13.02 13.14 13.36
N ALA A 221 -12.42 14.28 13.74
CA ALA A 221 -12.72 14.92 15.02
C ALA A 221 -13.95 15.80 14.80
N GLY A 222 -15.12 15.34 15.26
CA GLY A 222 -16.28 16.21 15.41
C GLY A 222 -15.90 17.48 16.19
N PRO A 223 -16.67 18.57 16.05
CA PRO A 223 -16.35 19.83 16.72
C PRO A 223 -16.13 19.59 18.21
N PRO A 224 -15.15 20.25 18.84
CA PRO A 224 -14.91 20.09 20.27
C PRO A 224 -16.18 20.48 21.02
N ALA A 225 -16.80 19.50 21.67
CA ALA A 225 -17.79 19.76 22.69
C ALA A 225 -17.06 20.48 23.83
N ASN A 226 -17.32 21.77 24.01
CA ASN A 226 -17.27 22.46 25.31
C ASN A 226 -17.67 23.92 25.15
N ALA A 227 -18.77 24.30 25.80
CA ALA A 227 -18.85 25.49 26.67
C ALA A 227 -20.32 25.79 27.02
N ALA A 228 -20.90 25.05 27.96
CA ALA A 228 -22.13 25.46 28.63
C ALA A 228 -22.22 24.83 30.03
N GLN A 229 -21.29 25.21 30.91
CA GLN A 229 -21.41 25.02 32.36
C GLN A 229 -20.29 25.78 33.09
N ALA A 230 -20.41 27.11 33.15
CA ALA A 230 -19.72 27.97 34.12
C ALA A 230 -20.34 29.37 34.09
N ALA A 231 -21.57 29.50 34.60
CA ALA A 231 -22.17 30.79 34.97
C ALA A 231 -23.32 30.56 35.96
N GLN A 232 -23.01 30.00 37.14
CA GLN A 232 -23.78 30.21 38.36
C GLN A 232 -22.77 30.35 39.49
N GLY A 233 -22.62 31.60 39.93
CA GLY A 233 -21.76 32.09 40.99
C GLY A 233 -22.00 33.58 41.11
#